data_AF-A0A7V5J070-F1
#
_entry.id   AF-A0A7V5J070-F1
#
_cell.length_a   1.000
_cell.length_b   1.000
_cell.length_c   1.000
_cell.angle_alpha   90.00
_cell.angle_beta   90.00
_cell.angle_gamma   90.00
#
_symmetry.space_group_name_H-M   'P 1'
#
loop_
_entity.id
_entity.type
_entity.pdbx_description
1 polymer ?
#
loop_
_entity_poly.entity_id
_entity_poly.type
_entity_poly.pdbx_seq_one_letter_code
_entity_poly.pdbx_strand_id
1 'polypeptide(L)'
;MREVFAAGAAYKTVFVLAALLYLAVDYIILSQSTTLRVLFAQNTEVYNWSSIILSLAAAVLFGLSLAVLVYLRDRRRRLGASAAGTGAGTFFGAVAAGCPVCGAWLLPLFGIAGSLAVFPFQGLEIKAMAVVLLAFSLYESLKLLSGTCPNDRGAFWRRMLILIIVLLGILYLLPSLPAEYKRKFQVSGVQAPTQEDLAFQADVKKLYEQINPEQGYALPVKYGNIGYRLVQAGVIDFDKFKAVYDRAGSPLTEEQLRVFTEEGLDEPIVINRGNSYFLLNLFWALGLANDNPILTEGDIVKYGRGKIGAFASTGGWTIAKKPLEEFYAKSKLITLTAEQQQRLQKVAEGTYRPCCGNSTAFPDCNHGMALLAVLQMLAGAN
;
A
#
# COMPACT_ATOMS: atom_id res chain seq x y z
N MET A 1 -25.08 13.82 -23.79
CA MET A 1 -25.76 12.90 -22.84
C MET A 1 -27.03 12.25 -23.39
N ARG A 2 -28.02 13.00 -23.89
CA ARG A 2 -29.25 12.39 -24.49
C ARG A 2 -28.94 11.38 -25.59
N GLU A 3 -28.00 11.69 -26.49
CA GLU A 3 -27.53 10.79 -27.55
C GLU A 3 -26.98 9.46 -27.00
N VAL A 4 -26.13 9.51 -25.97
CA VAL A 4 -25.50 8.33 -25.34
C VAL A 4 -26.55 7.41 -24.73
N PHE A 5 -27.53 7.96 -24.01
CA PHE A 5 -28.57 7.16 -23.37
C PHE A 5 -29.72 6.77 -24.31
N ALA A 6 -29.90 7.46 -25.44
CA ALA A 6 -30.80 7.05 -26.50
C ALA A 6 -30.23 5.89 -27.34
N ALA A 7 -28.90 5.75 -27.40
CA ALA A 7 -28.23 4.74 -28.21
C ALA A 7 -28.38 3.29 -27.70
N GLY A 8 -28.87 3.08 -26.48
CA GLY A 8 -29.18 1.75 -25.95
C GLY A 8 -29.27 1.68 -24.43
N ALA A 9 -30.03 0.70 -23.91
CA ALA A 9 -30.17 0.46 -22.48
C ALA A 9 -28.84 0.11 -21.79
N ALA A 10 -27.91 -0.51 -22.52
CA ALA A 10 -26.60 -0.92 -22.01
C ALA A 10 -25.79 0.24 -21.40
N TYR A 11 -25.82 1.44 -21.99
CA TYR A 11 -25.06 2.59 -21.46
C TYR A 11 -25.67 3.16 -20.17
N LYS A 12 -27.00 3.06 -20.02
CA LYS A 12 -27.68 3.39 -18.75
C LYS A 12 -27.30 2.39 -17.66
N THR A 13 -27.23 1.11 -17.99
CA THR A 13 -26.78 0.05 -17.08
C THR A 13 -25.33 0.27 -16.66
N VAL A 14 -24.42 0.58 -17.60
CA VAL A 14 -23.01 0.91 -17.29
C VAL A 14 -22.92 2.10 -16.34
N PHE A 15 -23.69 3.17 -16.58
CA PHE A 15 -23.74 4.33 -15.68
C PHE A 15 -24.15 3.94 -14.26
N VAL A 16 -25.28 3.24 -14.09
CA VAL A 16 -25.81 2.86 -12.78
C VAL A 16 -24.87 1.92 -12.04
N LEU A 17 -24.38 0.87 -12.70
CA LEU A 17 -23.48 -0.10 -12.08
C LEU A 17 -22.16 0.53 -11.66
N ALA A 18 -21.59 1.41 -12.49
CA ALA A 18 -20.34 2.09 -12.16
C ALA A 18 -20.49 3.07 -10.98
N ALA A 19 -21.60 3.81 -10.92
CA ALA A 19 -21.89 4.72 -9.80
C ALA A 19 -22.12 3.94 -8.50
N LEU A 20 -22.88 2.83 -8.54
CA LEU A 20 -23.10 1.98 -7.38
C LEU A 20 -21.81 1.29 -6.91
N LEU A 21 -20.99 0.80 -7.84
CA LEU A 21 -19.69 0.22 -7.52
C LEU A 21 -18.77 1.23 -6.86
N TYR A 22 -18.74 2.48 -7.35
CA TYR A 22 -17.98 3.56 -6.73
C TYR A 22 -18.41 3.78 -5.28
N LEU A 23 -19.72 3.88 -5.01
CA LEU A 23 -20.25 4.07 -3.66
C LEU A 23 -19.98 2.87 -2.75
N ALA A 24 -20.06 1.65 -3.29
CA ALA A 24 -19.74 0.44 -2.53
C ALA A 24 -18.27 0.41 -2.12
N VAL A 25 -17.36 0.79 -3.02
CA VAL A 25 -15.91 0.87 -2.72
C VAL A 25 -15.61 2.00 -1.73
N ASP A 26 -16.22 3.18 -1.89
CA ASP A 26 -16.10 4.31 -0.95
C ASP A 26 -16.58 3.90 0.45
N TYR A 27 -17.72 3.19 0.54
CA TYR A 27 -18.26 2.67 1.80
C TYR A 27 -17.39 1.59 2.43
N ILE A 28 -16.89 0.62 1.65
CA ILE A 28 -15.99 -0.43 2.16
C ILE A 28 -14.75 0.23 2.76
N ILE A 29 -14.14 1.20 2.08
CA ILE A 29 -12.94 1.88 2.58
C ILE A 29 -13.24 2.72 3.81
N LEU A 30 -14.39 3.41 3.85
CA LEU A 30 -14.85 4.07 5.07
C LEU A 30 -14.94 3.08 6.23
N SER A 31 -15.54 1.90 6.01
CA SER A 31 -15.76 0.86 7.04
C SER A 31 -14.48 0.24 7.60
N GLN A 32 -13.36 0.28 6.85
CA GLN A 32 -12.06 -0.18 7.32
C GLN A 32 -11.37 0.83 8.24
N SER A 33 -11.78 2.10 8.21
CA SER A 33 -11.12 3.20 8.93
C SER A 33 -11.98 3.80 10.05
N THR A 34 -13.30 3.82 9.90
CA THR A 34 -14.25 4.38 10.87
C THR A 34 -15.66 3.81 10.66
N THR A 35 -16.60 4.17 11.52
CA THR A 35 -18.03 3.85 11.33
C THR A 35 -18.82 5.11 11.04
N LEU A 36 -20.00 5.00 10.42
CA LEU A 36 -20.87 6.17 10.19
C LEU A 36 -21.21 6.88 11.51
N ARG A 37 -21.45 6.12 12.59
CA ARG A 37 -21.72 6.71 13.91
C ARG A 37 -20.54 7.56 14.41
N VAL A 38 -19.33 7.03 14.29
CA VAL A 38 -18.10 7.72 14.70
C VAL A 38 -17.85 8.93 13.80
N LEU A 39 -18.05 8.81 12.48
CA LEU A 39 -17.93 9.92 11.54
C LEU A 39 -18.87 11.09 11.90
N PHE A 40 -20.15 10.79 12.16
CA PHE A 40 -21.14 11.80 12.54
C PHE A 40 -20.92 12.37 13.95
N ALA A 41 -20.34 11.60 14.87
CA ALA A 41 -20.01 12.06 16.22
C ALA A 41 -18.73 12.91 16.29
N GLN A 42 -17.74 12.62 15.45
CA GLN A 42 -16.39 13.21 15.53
C GLN A 42 -16.17 14.41 14.59
N ASN A 43 -17.13 14.75 13.73
CA ASN A 43 -16.98 15.83 12.76
C ASN A 43 -18.16 16.80 12.79
N THR A 44 -17.94 18.01 12.29
CA THR A 44 -19.01 19.00 12.14
C THR A 44 -20.07 18.54 11.14
N GLU A 45 -21.32 18.97 11.32
CA GLU A 45 -22.39 18.68 10.36
C GLU A 45 -22.03 19.13 8.93
N VAL A 46 -21.40 20.30 8.82
CA VAL A 46 -20.95 20.86 7.54
C VAL A 46 -19.92 19.94 6.87
N TYR A 47 -18.96 19.40 7.63
CA TYR A 47 -18.00 18.44 7.09
C TYR A 47 -18.68 17.16 6.61
N ASN A 48 -19.55 16.57 7.44
CA ASN A 48 -20.23 15.32 7.13
C ASN A 48 -21.06 15.42 5.85
N TRP A 49 -21.90 16.45 5.75
CA TRP A 49 -22.71 16.67 4.56
C TRP A 49 -21.87 17.00 3.33
N SER A 50 -20.83 17.82 3.47
CA SER A 50 -19.91 18.11 2.36
C SER A 50 -19.22 16.84 1.84
N SER A 51 -18.78 15.97 2.74
CA SER A 51 -18.14 14.69 2.40
C SER A 51 -19.09 13.77 1.64
N ILE A 52 -20.33 13.64 2.10
CA ILE A 52 -21.36 12.81 1.47
C ILE A 52 -21.72 13.37 0.09
N ILE A 53 -21.96 14.68 -0.02
CA ILE A 53 -22.33 15.34 -1.28
C ILE A 53 -21.22 15.17 -2.32
N LEU A 54 -19.95 15.38 -1.93
CA LEU A 54 -18.82 15.20 -2.83
C LEU A 54 -18.66 13.73 -3.26
N SER A 55 -18.85 12.76 -2.35
CA SER A 55 -18.84 11.33 -2.69
C SER A 55 -19.94 10.96 -3.68
N LEU A 56 -21.16 11.47 -3.49
CA LEU A 56 -22.28 11.25 -4.42
C LEU A 56 -22.03 11.91 -5.78
N ALA A 57 -21.52 13.15 -5.80
CA ALA A 57 -21.18 13.86 -7.02
C ALA A 57 -20.08 13.11 -7.81
N ALA A 58 -19.03 12.64 -7.12
CA ALA A 58 -17.97 11.85 -7.73
C ALA A 58 -18.51 10.54 -8.32
N ALA A 59 -19.38 9.82 -7.60
CA ALA A 59 -20.00 8.59 -8.08
C ALA A 59 -20.80 8.81 -9.38
N VAL A 60 -21.60 9.87 -9.43
CA VAL A 60 -22.37 10.23 -10.63
C VAL A 60 -21.44 10.57 -11.78
N LEU A 61 -20.46 11.45 -11.58
CA LEU A 61 -19.53 11.86 -12.63
C LEU A 61 -18.67 10.70 -13.14
N PHE A 62 -18.24 9.80 -12.26
CA PHE A 62 -17.51 8.59 -12.61
C PHE A 62 -18.36 7.67 -13.49
N GLY A 63 -19.60 7.40 -13.08
CA GLY A 63 -20.53 6.60 -13.87
C GLY A 63 -20.81 7.21 -15.25
N LEU A 64 -21.03 8.53 -15.33
CA LEU A 64 -21.28 9.22 -16.60
C LEU A 64 -20.06 9.15 -17.51
N SER A 65 -18.86 9.36 -16.95
CA SER A 65 -17.60 9.29 -17.68
C SER A 65 -17.37 7.90 -18.26
N LEU A 66 -17.63 6.84 -17.48
CA LEU A 66 -17.48 5.47 -17.96
C LEU A 66 -18.52 5.13 -19.05
N ALA A 67 -19.77 5.55 -18.89
CA ALA A 67 -20.81 5.35 -19.89
C ALA A 67 -20.47 6.03 -21.23
N VAL A 68 -19.99 7.27 -21.19
CA VAL A 68 -19.54 8.01 -22.38
C VAL A 68 -18.33 7.32 -23.03
N LEU A 69 -17.37 6.85 -22.22
CA LEU A 69 -16.18 6.16 -22.72
C LEU A 69 -16.53 4.83 -23.42
N VAL A 70 -17.43 4.03 -22.84
CA VAL A 70 -17.92 2.79 -23.46
C VAL A 70 -18.66 3.09 -24.75
N TYR A 71 -19.52 4.11 -24.77
CA TYR A 71 -20.22 4.55 -25.98
C TYR A 71 -19.25 4.98 -27.10
N LEU A 72 -18.24 5.80 -26.77
CA LEU A 72 -17.22 6.25 -27.73
C LEU A 72 -16.39 5.08 -28.26
N ARG A 73 -16.10 4.08 -27.43
CA ARG A 73 -15.40 2.85 -27.83
C ARG A 73 -16.23 2.01 -28.80
N ASP A 74 -17.52 1.83 -28.51
CA ASP A 74 -18.43 1.06 -29.38
C ASP A 74 -18.66 1.77 -30.71
N ARG A 75 -18.82 3.10 -30.69
CA ARG A 75 -18.91 3.93 -31.90
C ARG A 75 -17.64 3.82 -32.75
N ARG A 76 -16.44 3.87 -32.14
CA ARG A 76 -15.17 3.70 -32.84
C ARG A 76 -15.01 2.31 -33.46
N ARG A 77 -15.42 1.25 -32.75
CA ARG A 77 -15.40 -0.14 -33.26
C ARG A 77 -16.32 -0.33 -34.46
N ARG A 78 -17.52 0.26 -34.42
CA ARG A 78 -18.48 0.20 -35.55
C ARG A 78 -17.97 0.94 -36.80
N LEU A 79 -17.10 1.93 -36.63
CA LEU A 79 -16.48 2.70 -37.71
C LEU A 79 -15.21 2.02 -38.29
N GLY A 80 -14.92 0.76 -37.95
CA GLY A 80 -13.85 -0.02 -38.58
C GLY A 80 -12.42 0.41 -38.22
N ALA A 81 -12.22 1.32 -37.27
CA ALA A 81 -10.89 1.69 -36.81
C ALA A 81 -10.28 0.54 -35.99
N SER A 82 -9.14 0.02 -36.44
CA SER A 82 -8.42 -1.09 -35.78
C SER A 82 -8.12 -0.76 -34.32
N ALA A 83 -8.49 -1.69 -33.44
CA ALA A 83 -8.28 -1.62 -32.00
C ALA A 83 -6.81 -1.95 -31.64
N ALA A 84 -5.85 -1.20 -32.16
CA ALA A 84 -4.49 -1.24 -31.66
C ALA A 84 -4.41 -0.45 -30.34
N GLY A 85 -4.45 -1.14 -29.20
CA GLY A 85 -3.84 -0.66 -27.96
C GLY A 85 -4.72 -0.27 -26.75
N THR A 86 -6.03 -0.52 -26.70
CA THR A 86 -6.88 0.10 -25.65
C THR A 86 -7.91 -0.84 -25.01
N GLY A 87 -7.44 -1.93 -24.41
CA GLY A 87 -8.25 -2.78 -23.53
C GLY A 87 -7.92 -2.54 -22.05
N ALA A 88 -6.71 -2.91 -21.66
CA ALA A 88 -6.21 -2.78 -20.28
C ALA A 88 -5.81 -1.33 -19.93
N GLY A 89 -5.09 -0.63 -20.81
CA GLY A 89 -4.61 0.73 -20.54
C GLY A 89 -5.72 1.79 -20.36
N THR A 90 -6.88 1.59 -20.98
CA THR A 90 -8.04 2.49 -20.82
C THR A 90 -8.82 2.21 -19.55
N PHE A 91 -8.87 0.94 -19.11
CA PHE A 91 -9.46 0.56 -17.83
C PHE A 91 -8.57 1.03 -16.67
N PHE A 92 -7.27 0.75 -16.73
CA PHE A 92 -6.30 1.27 -15.76
C PHE A 92 -6.20 2.79 -15.81
N GLY A 93 -6.31 3.43 -16.98
CA GLY A 93 -6.35 4.88 -17.11
C GLY A 93 -7.62 5.51 -16.53
N ALA A 94 -8.79 4.88 -16.70
CA ALA A 94 -10.06 5.36 -16.12
C ALA A 94 -10.12 5.13 -14.59
N VAL A 95 -9.55 4.04 -14.10
CA VAL A 95 -9.44 3.75 -12.66
C VAL A 95 -8.38 4.63 -11.99
N ALA A 96 -7.23 4.85 -12.63
CA ALA A 96 -6.16 5.72 -12.14
C ALA A 96 -6.54 7.21 -12.20
N ALA A 97 -7.32 7.63 -13.20
CA ALA A 97 -7.79 9.02 -13.32
C ALA A 97 -9.02 9.34 -12.45
N GLY A 98 -9.73 8.32 -11.95
CA GLY A 98 -11.10 8.49 -11.40
C GLY A 98 -11.32 8.02 -9.96
N CYS A 99 -10.32 7.43 -9.30
CA CYS A 99 -10.51 6.88 -7.95
C CYS A 99 -9.70 7.69 -6.92
N PRO A 100 -10.20 8.86 -6.44
CA PRO A 100 -9.61 9.57 -5.29
C PRO A 100 -9.59 8.71 -4.03
N VAL A 101 -10.40 7.67 -4.03
CA VAL A 101 -10.49 6.62 -3.01
C VAL A 101 -9.17 5.82 -2.90
N CYS A 102 -8.37 5.70 -3.98
CA CYS A 102 -7.06 5.03 -3.92
C CYS A 102 -6.02 5.85 -3.14
N GLY A 103 -6.04 7.19 -3.25
CA GLY A 103 -5.07 8.06 -2.59
C GLY A 103 -5.22 8.05 -1.06
N ALA A 104 -6.46 8.04 -0.55
CA ALA A 104 -6.72 8.02 0.88
C ALA A 104 -6.34 6.68 1.57
N TRP A 105 -6.24 5.58 0.83
CA TRP A 105 -5.85 4.27 1.35
C TRP A 105 -4.37 3.93 1.08
N LEU A 106 -3.83 4.33 -0.07
CA LEU A 106 -2.40 4.14 -0.40
C LEU A 106 -1.50 4.92 0.55
N LEU A 107 -1.83 6.15 0.91
CA LEU A 107 -0.97 7.00 1.73
C LEU A 107 -0.79 6.46 3.17
N PRO A 108 -1.83 6.01 3.89
CA PRO A 108 -1.67 5.29 5.16
C PRO A 108 -0.90 3.97 5.03
N LEU A 109 -1.04 3.24 3.91
CA LEU A 109 -0.29 2.01 3.65
C LEU A 109 1.21 2.24 3.49
N PHE A 110 1.61 3.41 3.01
CA PHE A 110 3.01 3.86 2.94
C PHE A 110 3.47 4.56 4.23
N GLY A 111 2.76 4.40 5.35
CA GLY A 111 3.15 4.97 6.64
C GLY A 111 2.85 6.47 6.78
N ILE A 112 2.12 7.06 5.84
CA ILE A 112 1.71 8.48 5.87
C ILE A 112 0.31 8.62 6.50
N ALA A 113 0.08 7.85 7.57
CA ALA A 113 -1.12 7.93 8.41
C ALA A 113 -1.07 9.25 9.20
N GLY A 114 -1.49 10.34 8.54
CA GLY A 114 -1.40 11.70 9.06
C GLY A 114 -1.36 12.78 7.98
N SER A 115 -1.08 12.42 6.72
CA SER A 115 -1.05 13.36 5.58
C SER A 115 -2.36 14.12 5.40
N LEU A 116 -3.50 13.48 5.64
CA LEU A 116 -4.82 14.11 5.49
C LEU A 116 -5.14 15.12 6.60
N ALA A 117 -4.51 15.01 7.77
CA ALA A 117 -4.66 15.97 8.86
C ALA A 117 -3.88 17.28 8.62
N VAL A 118 -2.92 17.28 7.68
CA VAL A 118 -2.18 18.48 7.25
C VAL A 118 -3.09 19.43 6.45
N PHE A 119 -4.15 18.91 5.84
CA PHE A 119 -5.07 19.70 5.05
C PHE A 119 -6.07 20.47 5.95
N PRO A 120 -6.33 21.76 5.65
CA PRO A 120 -7.20 22.60 6.48
C PRO A 120 -8.64 22.11 6.60
N PHE A 121 -9.12 21.31 5.64
CA PHE A 121 -10.45 20.70 5.59
C PHE A 121 -10.42 19.17 5.66
N GLN A 122 -9.38 18.59 6.29
CA GLN A 122 -9.27 17.17 6.63
C GLN A 122 -9.42 16.21 5.43
N GLY A 123 -9.06 16.65 4.21
CA GLY A 123 -9.10 15.84 3.00
C GLY A 123 -10.33 16.07 2.11
N LEU A 124 -11.27 16.95 2.49
CA LEU A 124 -12.36 17.38 1.59
C LEU A 124 -11.84 18.06 0.31
N GLU A 125 -10.67 18.69 0.38
CA GLU A 125 -9.98 19.31 -0.75
C GLU A 125 -9.72 18.29 -1.85
N ILE A 126 -9.23 17.10 -1.46
CA ILE A 126 -8.88 16.04 -2.39
C ILE A 126 -10.15 15.49 -3.05
N LYS A 127 -11.23 15.33 -2.28
CA LYS A 127 -12.55 14.94 -2.82
C LYS A 127 -13.09 15.99 -3.81
N ALA A 128 -13.00 17.27 -3.47
CA ALA A 128 -13.44 18.35 -4.34
C ALA A 128 -12.63 18.43 -5.64
N MET A 129 -11.31 18.30 -5.55
CA MET A 129 -10.43 18.23 -6.72
C MET A 129 -10.76 17.06 -7.63
N ALA A 130 -11.06 15.90 -7.07
CA ALA A 130 -11.46 14.73 -7.84
C ALA A 130 -12.78 14.95 -8.61
N VAL A 131 -13.78 15.57 -7.97
CA VAL A 131 -15.02 15.98 -8.64
C VAL A 131 -14.73 16.93 -9.80
N VAL A 132 -13.85 17.92 -9.61
CA VAL A 132 -13.45 18.87 -10.68
C VAL A 132 -12.76 18.15 -11.84
N LEU A 133 -11.82 17.25 -11.56
CA LEU A 133 -11.11 16.47 -12.58
C LEU A 133 -12.05 15.54 -13.35
N LEU A 134 -12.96 14.86 -12.66
CA LEU A 134 -13.99 14.03 -13.29
C LEU A 134 -14.93 14.85 -14.17
N ALA A 135 -15.36 16.02 -13.70
CA ALA A 135 -16.19 16.93 -14.48
C ALA A 135 -15.46 17.44 -15.73
N PHE A 136 -14.19 17.82 -15.61
CA PHE A 136 -13.35 18.22 -16.74
C PHE A 136 -13.17 17.09 -17.75
N SER A 137 -12.87 15.87 -17.28
CA SER A 137 -12.75 14.67 -18.11
C SER A 137 -14.03 14.37 -18.88
N LEU A 138 -15.19 14.43 -18.21
CA LEU A 138 -16.50 14.27 -18.84
C LEU A 138 -16.76 15.37 -19.88
N TYR A 139 -16.46 16.63 -19.55
CA TYR A 139 -16.66 17.77 -20.45
C TYR A 139 -15.84 17.64 -21.74
N GLU A 140 -14.56 17.29 -21.65
CA GLU A 140 -13.71 17.05 -22.83
C GLU A 140 -14.19 15.83 -23.63
N SER A 141 -14.65 14.77 -22.95
CA SER A 141 -15.22 13.58 -23.62
C SER A 141 -16.52 13.89 -24.37
N LEU A 142 -17.35 14.80 -23.85
CA LEU A 142 -18.60 15.22 -24.49
C LEU A 142 -18.37 16.11 -25.72
N LYS A 143 -17.29 16.89 -25.78
CA LYS A 143 -16.92 17.67 -26.98
C LYS A 143 -16.66 16.79 -28.19
N LEU A 144 -16.11 15.58 -27.97
CA LEU A 144 -15.91 14.59 -29.04
C LEU A 144 -17.23 14.17 -29.68
N LEU A 145 -18.35 14.27 -28.97
CA LEU A 145 -19.69 13.93 -29.46
C LEU A 145 -20.38 15.09 -30.18
N SER A 146 -20.14 16.34 -29.78
CA SER A 146 -20.81 17.52 -30.35
C SER A 146 -20.31 17.93 -31.75
N GLY A 147 -19.40 17.16 -32.38
CA GLY A 147 -18.87 17.46 -33.71
C GLY A 147 -17.97 18.71 -33.78
N THR A 148 -17.78 19.42 -32.67
CA THR A 148 -16.88 20.56 -32.52
C THR A 148 -15.46 20.06 -32.26
N CYS A 149 -14.85 19.43 -33.26
CA CYS A 149 -13.44 19.04 -33.23
C CYS A 149 -12.57 20.17 -33.80
N PRO A 150 -11.88 21.00 -32.99
CA PRO A 150 -10.54 21.41 -33.36
C PRO A 150 -9.63 20.25 -32.95
N ASN A 151 -9.02 19.59 -33.93
CA ASN A 151 -7.96 18.60 -33.69
C ASN A 151 -6.66 19.29 -33.20
N ASP A 152 -6.76 20.12 -32.17
CA ASP A 152 -5.62 20.77 -31.52
C ASP A 152 -5.35 20.06 -30.19
N ARG A 153 -4.57 18.98 -30.24
CA ARG A 153 -4.07 18.30 -29.04
C ARG A 153 -3.33 19.29 -28.12
N GLY A 154 -2.73 20.34 -28.66
CA GLY A 154 -2.09 21.41 -27.91
C GLY A 154 -3.08 22.25 -27.09
N ALA A 155 -4.30 22.50 -27.59
CA ALA A 155 -5.34 23.18 -26.83
C ALA A 155 -5.81 22.36 -25.61
N PHE A 156 -5.90 21.03 -25.75
CA PHE A 156 -6.20 20.14 -24.63
C PHE A 156 -5.12 20.20 -23.54
N TRP A 157 -3.85 20.00 -23.92
CA TRP A 157 -2.74 20.06 -22.95
C TRP A 157 -2.57 21.44 -22.31
N ARG A 158 -2.84 22.52 -23.04
CA ARG A 158 -2.86 23.89 -22.47
C ARG A 158 -3.96 24.03 -21.42
N ARG A 159 -5.19 23.60 -21.70
CA ARG A 159 -6.28 23.64 -20.72
C ARG A 159 -6.02 22.74 -19.51
N MET A 160 -5.48 21.55 -19.74
CA MET A 160 -5.08 20.63 -18.66
C MET A 160 -3.99 21.25 -17.78
N LEU A 161 -2.97 21.86 -18.37
CA LEU A 161 -1.90 22.52 -17.64
C LEU A 161 -2.43 23.71 -16.84
N ILE A 162 -3.30 24.54 -17.42
CA ILE A 162 -3.97 25.63 -16.70
C ILE A 162 -4.76 25.09 -15.52
N LEU A 163 -5.55 24.03 -15.71
CA LEU A 163 -6.31 23.41 -14.64
C LEU A 163 -5.41 22.92 -13.51
N ILE A 164 -4.31 22.22 -13.84
CA ILE A 164 -3.34 21.73 -12.86
C ILE A 164 -2.70 22.91 -12.10
N ILE A 165 -2.27 23.96 -12.79
CA ILE A 165 -1.68 25.16 -12.17
C ILE A 165 -2.67 25.83 -11.22
N VAL A 166 -3.94 25.96 -11.64
CA VAL A 166 -5.01 26.52 -10.79
C VAL A 166 -5.24 25.66 -9.56
N LEU A 167 -5.34 24.34 -9.71
CA LEU A 167 -5.53 23.42 -8.59
C LEU A 167 -4.34 23.45 -7.61
N LEU A 168 -3.10 23.48 -8.12
CA LEU A 168 -1.90 23.62 -7.29
C LEU A 168 -1.83 24.99 -6.60
N GLY A 169 -2.22 26.06 -7.30
CA GLY A 169 -2.31 27.40 -6.73
C GLY A 169 -3.34 27.47 -5.60
N ILE A 170 -4.51 26.84 -5.77
CA ILE A 170 -5.52 26.71 -4.71
C ILE A 170 -4.91 25.95 -3.52
N LEU A 171 -4.30 24.78 -3.75
CA LEU A 171 -3.63 24.00 -2.69
C LEU A 171 -2.56 24.80 -1.94
N TYR A 172 -1.77 25.61 -2.64
CA TYR A 172 -0.75 26.47 -2.05
C TYR A 172 -1.34 27.60 -1.20
N LEU A 173 -2.48 28.17 -1.64
CA LEU A 173 -3.16 29.26 -0.94
C LEU A 173 -4.04 28.79 0.22
N LEU A 174 -4.50 27.54 0.23
CA LEU A 174 -5.39 26.98 1.25
C LEU A 174 -4.86 27.12 2.71
N PRO A 175 -3.57 26.89 3.01
CA PRO A 175 -3.00 27.16 4.33
C PRO A 175 -3.08 28.62 4.77
N SER A 176 -3.15 29.58 3.84
CA SER A 176 -3.24 31.01 4.15
C SER A 176 -4.66 31.50 4.48
N LEU A 177 -5.68 30.64 4.35
CA LEU A 177 -7.06 31.02 4.67
C LEU A 177 -7.23 31.40 6.15
N PRO A 178 -8.08 32.40 6.47
CA PRO A 178 -8.36 32.79 7.84
C PRO A 178 -8.88 31.62 8.66
N ALA A 179 -8.47 31.56 9.94
CA ALA A 179 -8.81 30.46 10.84
C ALA A 179 -10.33 30.27 11.02
N GLU A 180 -11.12 31.34 10.86
CA GLU A 180 -12.59 31.29 10.95
C GLU A 180 -13.22 30.35 9.92
N TYR A 181 -12.68 30.30 8.69
CA TYR A 181 -13.17 29.41 7.65
C TYR A 181 -12.76 27.96 7.92
N LYS A 182 -11.56 27.74 8.49
CA LYS A 182 -11.05 26.39 8.82
C LYS A 182 -11.82 25.77 10.00
N ARG A 183 -12.14 26.56 11.02
CA ARG A 183 -12.91 26.15 12.21
C ARG A 183 -14.36 25.73 11.94
N LYS A 184 -14.93 26.06 10.77
CA LYS A 184 -16.26 25.56 10.38
C LYS A 184 -16.25 24.08 9.96
N PHE A 185 -15.09 23.59 9.52
CA PHE A 185 -14.90 22.20 9.10
C PHE A 185 -14.11 21.40 10.14
N GLN A 186 -13.23 22.06 10.89
CA GLN A 186 -12.50 21.49 12.03
C GLN A 186 -13.32 21.63 13.31
N VAL A 187 -13.50 20.55 14.05
CA VAL A 187 -14.31 20.56 15.28
C VAL A 187 -13.72 21.54 16.30
N SER A 188 -14.51 22.57 16.65
CA SER A 188 -14.31 23.33 17.89
C SER A 188 -14.82 22.47 19.05
N GLY A 189 -13.91 21.72 19.65
CA GLY A 189 -14.21 20.82 20.76
C GLY A 189 -14.09 19.36 20.35
N VAL A 190 -12.86 18.84 20.39
CA VAL A 190 -12.69 17.59 21.11
C VAL A 190 -13.28 17.89 22.48
N GLN A 191 -14.49 17.37 22.79
CA GLN A 191 -14.87 17.26 24.20
C GLN A 191 -13.66 16.64 24.88
N ALA A 192 -13.14 17.30 25.92
CA ALA A 192 -12.05 16.74 26.69
C ALA A 192 -12.36 15.26 26.87
N PRO A 193 -11.48 14.36 26.36
CA PRO A 193 -11.80 12.95 26.25
C PRO A 193 -12.39 12.51 27.58
N THR A 194 -13.54 11.84 27.54
CA THR A 194 -14.21 11.42 28.77
C THR A 194 -13.21 10.63 29.61
N GLN A 195 -13.41 10.53 30.93
CA GLN A 195 -12.52 9.68 31.74
C GLN A 195 -12.42 8.26 31.18
N GLU A 196 -13.48 7.78 30.52
CA GLU A 196 -13.53 6.49 29.86
C GLU A 196 -12.72 6.46 28.55
N ASP A 197 -12.76 7.51 27.73
CA ASP A 197 -11.92 7.64 26.52
C ASP A 197 -10.44 7.82 26.87
N LEU A 198 -10.13 8.57 27.93
CA LEU A 198 -8.77 8.74 28.46
C LEU A 198 -8.24 7.43 29.03
N ALA A 199 -9.08 6.66 29.73
CA ALA A 199 -8.72 5.33 30.22
C ALA A 199 -8.48 4.37 29.05
N PHE A 200 -9.37 4.34 28.06
CA PHE A 200 -9.20 3.51 26.86
C PHE A 200 -7.96 3.89 26.05
N GLN A 201 -7.70 5.18 25.83
CA GLN A 201 -6.48 5.63 25.14
C GLN A 201 -5.22 5.33 25.96
N ALA A 202 -5.27 5.49 27.29
CA ALA A 202 -4.18 5.09 28.16
C ALA A 202 -3.95 3.57 28.11
N ASP A 203 -5.01 2.76 28.03
CA ASP A 203 -4.92 1.31 27.95
C ASP A 203 -4.42 0.84 26.58
N VAL A 204 -4.87 1.47 25.48
CA VAL A 204 -4.32 1.23 24.14
C VAL A 204 -2.85 1.66 24.07
N LYS A 205 -2.48 2.78 24.69
CA LYS A 205 -1.08 3.22 24.77
C LYS A 205 -0.24 2.23 25.57
N LYS A 206 -0.71 1.79 26.74
CA LYS A 206 -0.06 0.75 27.55
C LYS A 206 0.09 -0.55 26.78
N LEU A 207 -0.95 -0.98 26.06
CA LEU A 207 -0.92 -2.19 25.24
C LEU A 207 0.07 -2.05 24.08
N TYR A 208 0.10 -0.88 23.44
CA TYR A 208 1.05 -0.57 22.38
C TYR A 208 2.50 -0.55 22.91
N GLU A 209 2.75 0.04 24.08
CA GLU A 209 4.05 -0.01 24.75
C GLU A 209 4.43 -1.44 25.18
N GLN A 210 3.45 -2.26 25.54
CA GLN A 210 3.65 -3.67 25.89
C GLN A 210 4.00 -4.53 24.67
N ILE A 211 3.54 -4.17 23.46
CA ILE A 211 3.74 -4.92 22.21
C ILE A 211 4.88 -4.34 21.34
N ASN A 212 5.20 -3.05 21.48
CA ASN A 212 6.22 -2.35 20.71
C ASN A 212 6.90 -1.24 21.54
N PRO A 213 7.66 -1.62 22.60
CA PRO A 213 8.35 -0.70 23.49
C PRO A 213 9.40 0.12 22.73
N GLU A 214 9.71 1.32 23.22
CA GLU A 214 10.67 2.21 22.55
C GLU A 214 12.07 1.60 22.48
N GLN A 215 12.50 0.93 23.56
CA GLN A 215 13.78 0.20 23.62
C GLN A 215 13.80 -1.07 22.75
N GLY A 216 12.65 -1.51 22.24
CA GLY A 216 12.52 -2.74 21.47
C GLY A 216 12.61 -4.02 22.30
N TYR A 217 12.82 -5.15 21.62
CA TYR A 217 12.98 -6.47 22.22
C TYR A 217 14.34 -7.07 21.85
N ALA A 218 15.12 -7.40 22.87
CA ALA A 218 16.32 -8.21 22.69
C ALA A 218 15.91 -9.67 22.47
N LEU A 219 16.34 -10.25 21.35
CA LEU A 219 16.22 -11.68 21.11
C LEU A 219 17.37 -12.42 21.81
N PRO A 220 17.14 -13.66 22.28
CA PRO A 220 18.20 -14.52 22.83
C PRO A 220 19.08 -15.12 21.73
N VAL A 221 19.35 -14.36 20.66
CA VAL A 221 20.22 -14.74 19.53
C VAL A 221 21.06 -13.54 19.12
N LYS A 222 22.24 -13.82 18.57
CA LYS A 222 23.21 -12.82 18.13
C LYS A 222 23.32 -12.78 16.60
N TYR A 223 23.87 -11.70 16.06
CA TYR A 223 24.16 -11.63 14.62
C TYR A 223 25.25 -12.63 14.20
N GLY A 224 26.33 -12.73 14.97
CA GLY A 224 27.53 -13.46 14.56
C GLY A 224 28.03 -12.94 13.20
N ASN A 225 28.47 -13.84 12.32
CA ASN A 225 28.91 -13.52 10.96
C ASN A 225 27.83 -13.75 9.89
N ILE A 226 26.55 -13.70 10.26
CA ILE A 226 25.44 -14.10 9.38
C ILE A 226 25.33 -13.21 8.13
N GLY A 227 25.53 -11.89 8.27
CA GLY A 227 25.49 -10.95 7.15
C GLY A 227 26.59 -11.23 6.14
N TYR A 228 27.82 -11.44 6.62
CA TYR A 228 28.95 -11.84 5.79
C TYR A 228 28.67 -13.15 5.03
N ARG A 229 28.16 -14.18 5.72
CA ARG A 229 27.84 -15.46 5.08
C ARG A 229 26.74 -15.33 4.02
N LEU A 230 25.78 -14.43 4.19
CA LEU A 230 24.73 -14.16 3.19
C LEU A 230 25.29 -13.48 1.93
N VAL A 231 26.26 -12.58 2.09
CA VAL A 231 26.99 -11.98 0.96
C VAL A 231 27.82 -13.04 0.24
N GLN A 232 28.55 -13.89 0.97
CA GLN A 232 29.34 -14.99 0.39
C GLN A 232 28.46 -16.01 -0.35
N ALA A 233 27.28 -16.33 0.18
CA ALA A 233 26.31 -17.22 -0.47
C ALA A 233 25.74 -16.61 -1.76
N GLY A 234 25.89 -15.31 -1.99
CA GLY A 234 25.35 -14.58 -3.14
C GLY A 234 23.86 -14.26 -3.03
N VAL A 235 23.28 -14.47 -1.85
CA VAL A 235 21.89 -14.12 -1.52
C VAL A 235 21.77 -12.59 -1.41
N ILE A 236 22.82 -11.94 -0.91
CA ILE A 236 22.93 -10.48 -0.85
C ILE A 236 24.05 -10.02 -1.80
N ASP A 237 23.71 -9.13 -2.73
CA ASP A 237 24.66 -8.24 -3.38
C ASP A 237 24.81 -7.00 -2.50
N PHE A 238 25.95 -6.87 -1.82
CA PHE A 238 26.14 -5.86 -0.79
C PHE A 238 26.02 -4.43 -1.31
N ASP A 239 26.51 -4.16 -2.53
CA ASP A 239 26.42 -2.83 -3.13
C ASP A 239 24.97 -2.47 -3.43
N LYS A 240 24.19 -3.43 -3.97
CA LYS A 240 22.75 -3.24 -4.18
C LYS A 240 21.99 -3.08 -2.88
N PHE A 241 22.35 -3.88 -1.87
CA PHE A 241 21.73 -3.82 -0.54
C PHE A 241 21.92 -2.43 0.06
N LYS A 242 23.16 -1.93 0.12
CA LYS A 242 23.47 -0.58 0.59
C LYS A 242 22.72 0.51 -0.19
N ALA A 243 22.67 0.39 -1.52
CA ALA A 243 21.97 1.34 -2.39
C ALA A 243 20.45 1.40 -2.15
N VAL A 244 19.82 0.36 -1.57
CA VAL A 244 18.40 0.42 -1.16
C VAL A 244 18.22 1.42 -0.01
N TYR A 245 19.10 1.39 0.97
CA TYR A 245 19.06 2.26 2.15
C TYR A 245 19.43 3.71 1.82
N ASP A 246 20.47 3.89 0.99
CA ASP A 246 20.89 5.23 0.55
C ASP A 246 19.77 5.95 -0.23
N ARG A 247 19.08 5.23 -1.14
CA ARG A 247 17.94 5.78 -1.90
C ARG A 247 16.70 6.01 -1.05
N ALA A 248 16.52 5.27 0.04
CA ALA A 248 15.43 5.45 0.98
C ALA A 248 15.64 6.64 1.94
N GLY A 249 16.80 7.31 1.90
CA GLY A 249 17.12 8.41 2.81
C GLY A 249 17.49 7.99 4.22
N SER A 250 17.71 6.69 4.44
CA SER A 250 18.11 6.11 5.73
C SER A 250 19.31 5.16 5.53
N PRO A 251 20.52 5.70 5.30
CA PRO A 251 21.73 4.90 5.10
C PRO A 251 22.01 3.94 6.25
N LEU A 252 22.71 2.84 5.95
CA LEU A 252 23.12 1.87 6.97
C LEU A 252 24.03 2.52 8.02
N THR A 253 23.78 2.24 9.29
CA THR A 253 24.64 2.69 10.40
C THR A 253 25.96 1.92 10.42
N GLU A 254 26.98 2.45 11.11
CA GLU A 254 28.26 1.76 11.28
C GLU A 254 28.10 0.36 11.90
N GLU A 255 27.20 0.22 12.87
CA GLU A 255 26.85 -1.07 13.48
C GLU A 255 26.24 -2.04 12.45
N GLN A 256 25.31 -1.57 11.62
CA GLN A 256 24.70 -2.39 10.56
C GLN A 256 25.70 -2.79 9.47
N LEU A 257 26.67 -1.93 9.17
CA LEU A 257 27.76 -2.25 8.24
C LEU A 257 28.65 -3.36 8.81
N ARG A 258 28.93 -3.34 10.12
CA ARG A 258 29.72 -4.38 10.81
C ARG A 258 29.09 -5.77 10.72
N VAL A 259 27.76 -5.89 10.64
CA VAL A 259 27.07 -7.19 10.45
C VAL A 259 27.53 -7.92 9.17
N PHE A 260 28.05 -7.19 8.18
CA PHE A 260 28.51 -7.75 6.90
C PHE A 260 30.02 -7.98 6.81
N THR A 261 30.80 -7.68 7.86
CA THR A 261 32.24 -8.01 7.89
C THR A 261 32.46 -9.46 8.30
N GLU A 262 33.65 -10.00 8.01
CA GLU A 262 33.98 -11.39 8.32
C GLU A 262 33.92 -11.68 9.83
N GLU A 263 34.32 -10.70 10.66
CA GLU A 263 34.23 -10.76 12.12
C GLU A 263 32.77 -10.74 12.61
N GLY A 264 31.90 -10.04 11.88
CA GLY A 264 30.50 -9.87 12.22
C GLY A 264 30.28 -9.08 13.53
N LEU A 265 29.17 -9.38 14.21
CA LEU A 265 28.79 -8.73 15.46
C LEU A 265 28.34 -9.76 16.52
N ASP A 266 29.10 -9.88 17.61
CA ASP A 266 28.79 -10.80 18.72
C ASP A 266 27.84 -10.16 19.78
N GLU A 267 26.89 -9.35 19.30
CA GLU A 267 25.90 -8.68 20.13
C GLU A 267 24.51 -9.29 19.93
N PRO A 268 23.66 -9.34 20.97
CA PRO A 268 22.27 -9.77 20.84
C PRO A 268 21.52 -8.91 19.81
N ILE A 269 20.64 -9.54 19.04
CA ILE A 269 19.81 -8.80 18.09
C ILE A 269 18.68 -8.11 18.88
N VAL A 270 18.66 -6.78 18.85
CA VAL A 270 17.57 -5.98 19.43
C VAL A 270 16.65 -5.50 18.32
N ILE A 271 15.39 -5.95 18.29
CA ILE A 271 14.38 -5.45 17.36
C ILE A 271 13.76 -4.19 17.93
N ASN A 272 13.89 -3.06 17.27
CA ASN A 272 13.24 -1.81 17.63
C ASN A 272 12.69 -1.09 16.38
N ARG A 273 12.03 0.05 16.60
CA ARG A 273 11.42 0.82 15.50
C ARG A 273 12.46 1.32 14.49
N GLY A 274 13.64 1.74 14.97
CA GLY A 274 14.70 2.33 14.16
C GLY A 274 15.42 1.34 13.24
N ASN A 275 15.45 0.05 13.58
CA ASN A 275 16.13 -0.96 12.77
C ASN A 275 15.20 -2.00 12.13
N SER A 276 13.88 -1.87 12.31
CA SER A 276 12.87 -2.79 11.75
C SER A 276 13.03 -3.05 10.26
N TYR A 277 13.28 -2.01 9.45
CA TYR A 277 13.48 -2.13 8.01
C TYR A 277 14.79 -2.87 7.66
N PHE A 278 15.85 -2.65 8.43
CA PHE A 278 17.11 -3.36 8.29
C PHE A 278 16.95 -4.85 8.60
N LEU A 279 16.38 -5.16 9.77
CA LEU A 279 16.20 -6.52 10.26
C LEU A 279 15.25 -7.32 9.38
N LEU A 280 14.17 -6.70 8.86
CA LEU A 280 13.27 -7.35 7.92
C LEU A 280 14.03 -7.87 6.69
N ASN A 281 14.86 -7.04 6.06
CA ASN A 281 15.59 -7.44 4.86
C ASN A 281 16.72 -8.43 5.15
N LEU A 282 17.43 -8.26 6.28
CA LEU A 282 18.46 -9.21 6.71
C LEU A 282 17.86 -10.59 6.98
N PHE A 283 16.78 -10.66 7.74
CA PHE A 283 16.10 -11.91 8.05
C PHE A 283 15.38 -12.51 6.85
N TRP A 284 14.88 -11.68 5.93
CA TRP A 284 14.33 -12.18 4.67
C TRP A 284 15.41 -12.89 3.85
N ALA A 285 16.58 -12.29 3.68
CA ALA A 285 17.73 -12.91 3.02
C ALA A 285 18.13 -14.23 3.71
N LEU A 286 18.19 -14.22 5.04
CA LEU A 286 18.50 -15.41 5.84
C LEU A 286 17.49 -16.54 5.64
N GLY A 287 16.20 -16.21 5.69
CA GLY A 287 15.12 -17.17 5.49
C GLY A 287 15.18 -17.80 4.11
N LEU A 288 15.45 -16.99 3.07
CA LEU A 288 15.63 -17.48 1.71
C LEU A 288 16.81 -18.45 1.58
N ALA A 289 17.92 -18.13 2.23
CA ALA A 289 19.18 -18.85 2.05
C ALA A 289 19.26 -20.15 2.84
N ASN A 290 18.68 -20.18 4.04
CA ASN A 290 18.88 -21.28 4.97
C ASN A 290 18.16 -22.55 4.50
N ASP A 291 18.89 -23.66 4.44
CA ASP A 291 18.35 -24.98 4.14
C ASP A 291 17.39 -25.42 5.25
N ASN A 292 16.12 -25.66 4.90
CA ASN A 292 15.10 -26.09 5.84
C ASN A 292 13.95 -26.84 5.14
N PRO A 293 13.46 -27.98 5.70
CA PRO A 293 12.32 -28.72 5.16
C PRO A 293 11.05 -27.89 4.91
N ILE A 294 10.80 -26.83 5.70
CA ILE A 294 9.67 -25.92 5.47
C ILE A 294 9.70 -25.30 4.06
N LEU A 295 10.90 -25.07 3.52
CA LEU A 295 11.10 -24.43 2.21
C LEU A 295 11.20 -25.42 1.05
N THR A 296 11.58 -26.67 1.32
CA THR A 296 11.82 -27.71 0.31
C THR A 296 10.67 -28.72 0.19
N GLU A 297 9.88 -28.87 1.25
CA GLU A 297 8.80 -29.87 1.34
C GLU A 297 7.46 -29.25 1.81
N GLY A 298 7.51 -28.04 2.39
CA GLY A 298 6.34 -27.39 2.99
C GLY A 298 5.38 -26.70 2.01
N ASP A 299 4.50 -25.88 2.58
CA ASP A 299 3.37 -25.26 1.87
C ASP A 299 3.79 -24.38 0.69
N ILE A 300 4.97 -23.75 0.76
CA ILE A 300 5.49 -22.95 -0.35
C ILE A 300 5.76 -23.78 -1.61
N VAL A 301 6.20 -25.03 -1.45
CA VAL A 301 6.38 -25.95 -2.58
C VAL A 301 5.03 -26.47 -3.07
N LYS A 302 4.18 -26.89 -2.13
CA LYS A 302 2.82 -27.39 -2.41
C LYS A 302 1.98 -26.39 -3.19
N TYR A 303 1.89 -25.15 -2.73
CA TYR A 303 1.13 -24.09 -3.40
C TYR A 303 1.88 -23.48 -4.57
N GLY A 304 3.22 -23.52 -4.57
CA GLY A 304 4.05 -23.02 -5.66
C GLY A 304 3.92 -23.84 -6.94
N ARG A 305 3.57 -25.14 -6.86
CA ARG A 305 3.38 -26.02 -8.04
C ARG A 305 4.54 -25.93 -9.05
N GLY A 306 5.77 -25.94 -8.54
CA GLY A 306 7.00 -25.80 -9.34
C GLY A 306 7.37 -24.38 -9.74
N LYS A 307 6.59 -23.36 -9.34
CA LYS A 307 6.84 -21.94 -9.62
C LYS A 307 7.10 -21.14 -8.35
N ILE A 308 8.04 -21.60 -7.53
CA ILE A 308 8.34 -20.96 -6.24
C ILE A 308 8.76 -19.50 -6.39
N GLY A 309 9.33 -19.09 -7.53
CA GLY A 309 9.68 -17.69 -7.83
C GLY A 309 8.49 -16.74 -8.02
N ALA A 310 7.25 -17.23 -8.03
CA ALA A 310 6.05 -16.39 -8.17
C ALA A 310 5.61 -15.74 -6.84
N PHE A 311 6.16 -16.17 -5.70
CA PHE A 311 5.83 -15.61 -4.40
C PHE A 311 6.57 -14.29 -4.14
N ALA A 312 5.98 -13.44 -3.32
CA ALA A 312 6.59 -12.16 -2.96
C ALA A 312 7.87 -12.36 -2.14
N SER A 313 7.95 -13.42 -1.33
CA SER A 313 9.15 -13.80 -0.58
C SER A 313 10.30 -14.26 -1.45
N THR A 314 10.08 -14.69 -2.68
CA THR A 314 11.12 -15.26 -3.56
C THR A 314 11.39 -14.34 -4.73
N GLY A 315 10.43 -14.18 -5.65
CA GLY A 315 10.57 -13.31 -6.83
C GLY A 315 10.66 -11.83 -6.50
N GLY A 316 10.21 -11.42 -5.30
CA GLY A 316 10.37 -10.06 -4.81
C GLY A 316 11.81 -9.73 -4.37
N TRP A 317 12.66 -10.73 -4.17
CA TRP A 317 14.05 -10.52 -3.75
C TRP A 317 14.95 -10.25 -4.96
N THR A 318 15.12 -8.97 -5.29
CA THR A 318 15.82 -8.52 -6.53
C THR A 318 17.26 -8.05 -6.29
N ILE A 319 17.73 -8.09 -5.05
CA ILE A 319 19.04 -7.58 -4.63
C ILE A 319 20.05 -8.71 -4.37
N ALA A 320 19.80 -9.90 -4.90
CA ALA A 320 20.76 -11.00 -4.89
C ALA A 320 21.87 -10.80 -5.94
N LYS A 321 23.01 -11.43 -5.68
CA LYS A 321 24.13 -11.53 -6.63
C LYS A 321 23.96 -12.70 -7.59
N LYS A 322 23.28 -13.77 -7.14
CA LYS A 322 23.01 -14.98 -7.90
C LYS A 322 21.51 -15.13 -8.22
N PRO A 323 21.14 -15.93 -9.23
CA PRO A 323 19.77 -16.37 -9.45
C PRO A 323 19.19 -17.10 -8.24
N LEU A 324 17.86 -17.05 -8.07
CA LEU A 324 17.13 -17.63 -6.93
C LEU A 324 17.48 -19.11 -6.70
N GLU A 325 17.55 -19.89 -7.77
CA GLU A 325 17.77 -21.33 -7.76
C GLU A 325 19.14 -21.73 -7.18
N GLU A 326 20.11 -20.82 -7.22
CA GLU A 326 21.47 -21.06 -6.73
C GLU A 326 21.61 -20.84 -5.22
N PHE A 327 20.68 -20.12 -4.59
CA PHE A 327 20.79 -19.79 -3.16
C PHE A 327 19.58 -20.20 -2.32
N TYR A 328 18.40 -20.39 -2.93
CA TYR A 328 17.17 -20.74 -2.20
C TYR A 328 17.30 -22.08 -1.48
N ALA A 329 17.20 -22.05 -0.15
CA ALA A 329 17.33 -23.20 0.74
C ALA A 329 18.59 -24.05 0.46
N LYS A 330 19.74 -23.41 0.20
CA LYS A 330 21.01 -24.10 -0.13
C LYS A 330 22.08 -23.99 0.93
N SER A 331 21.97 -23.02 1.84
CA SER A 331 23.02 -22.71 2.80
C SER A 331 22.71 -23.28 4.18
N LYS A 332 23.65 -23.97 4.80
CA LYS A 332 23.54 -24.40 6.20
C LYS A 332 23.98 -23.26 7.14
N LEU A 333 23.20 -22.18 7.18
CA LEU A 333 23.49 -21.01 8.01
C LEU A 333 23.14 -21.30 9.46
N ILE A 334 21.97 -21.92 9.69
CA ILE A 334 21.45 -22.38 10.97
C ILE A 334 21.17 -23.88 10.82
N THR A 335 21.81 -24.69 11.65
CA THR A 335 21.60 -26.16 11.67
C THR A 335 20.80 -26.52 12.92
N LEU A 336 19.72 -27.27 12.74
CA LEU A 336 18.81 -27.69 13.81
C LEU A 336 18.89 -29.20 14.01
N THR A 337 18.78 -29.65 15.27
CA THR A 337 18.50 -31.07 15.56
C THR A 337 17.08 -31.43 15.14
N ALA A 338 16.75 -32.73 15.12
CA ALA A 338 15.40 -33.19 14.82
C ALA A 338 14.36 -32.61 15.80
N GLU A 339 14.69 -32.54 17.10
CA GLU A 339 13.81 -31.95 18.12
C GLU A 339 13.62 -30.44 17.92
N GLN A 340 14.70 -29.72 17.59
CA GLN A 340 14.64 -28.28 17.30
C GLN A 340 13.82 -27.99 16.03
N GLN A 341 13.99 -28.79 14.97
CA GLN A 341 13.19 -28.69 13.75
C GLN A 341 11.71 -28.98 14.01
N GLN A 342 11.38 -29.98 14.83
CA GLN A 342 10.00 -30.27 15.19
C GLN A 342 9.36 -29.11 15.97
N ARG A 343 10.12 -28.49 16.88
CA ARG A 343 9.67 -27.29 17.61
C ARG A 343 9.45 -26.11 16.66
N LEU A 344 10.39 -25.87 15.74
CA LEU A 344 10.25 -24.85 14.71
C LEU A 344 8.97 -25.06 13.90
N GLN A 345 8.73 -26.28 13.41
CA GLN A 345 7.55 -26.62 12.62
C GLN A 345 6.26 -26.26 13.37
N LYS A 346 6.13 -26.73 14.62
CA LYS A 346 4.95 -26.48 15.45
C LYS A 346 4.69 -24.99 15.68
N VAL A 347 5.75 -24.22 15.95
CA VAL A 347 5.62 -22.76 16.17
C VAL A 347 5.30 -22.05 14.86
N ALA A 348 5.94 -22.42 13.75
CA ALA A 348 5.70 -21.82 12.45
C ALA A 348 4.25 -22.04 11.99
N GLU A 349 3.72 -23.26 12.15
CA GLU A 349 2.32 -23.63 11.89
C GLU A 349 1.32 -22.86 12.76
N GLY A 350 1.67 -22.63 14.04
CA GLY A 350 0.84 -21.91 15.00
C GLY A 350 0.94 -20.38 14.93
N THR A 351 1.86 -19.82 14.14
CA THR A 351 2.09 -18.36 14.07
C THR A 351 1.58 -17.79 12.75
N TYR A 352 0.57 -16.92 12.84
CA TYR A 352 -0.14 -16.36 11.69
C TYR A 352 0.16 -14.88 11.48
N ARG A 353 0.30 -14.49 10.22
CA ARG A 353 0.51 -13.08 9.85
C ARG A 353 -0.84 -12.36 9.70
N PRO A 354 -1.06 -11.21 10.37
CA PRO A 354 -2.37 -10.54 10.38
C PRO A 354 -2.76 -9.96 9.01
N CYS A 355 -1.80 -9.72 8.10
CA CYS A 355 -2.08 -9.14 6.78
C CYS A 355 -2.75 -10.11 5.79
N CYS A 356 -2.55 -11.43 5.95
CA CYS A 356 -3.04 -12.44 5.00
C CYS A 356 -3.68 -13.65 5.68
N GLY A 357 -3.48 -13.83 7.00
CA GLY A 357 -3.94 -15.01 7.72
C GLY A 357 -3.16 -16.29 7.38
N ASN A 358 -2.04 -16.20 6.66
CA ASN A 358 -1.19 -17.35 6.38
C ASN A 358 -0.25 -17.64 7.54
N SER A 359 -0.02 -18.93 7.79
CA SER A 359 0.96 -19.43 8.75
C SER A 359 2.39 -19.11 8.32
N THR A 360 3.31 -19.00 9.28
CA THR A 360 4.77 -18.87 9.02
C THR A 360 5.37 -20.10 8.36
N ALA A 361 4.73 -21.27 8.49
CA ALA A 361 5.07 -22.46 7.71
C ALA A 361 4.78 -22.32 6.20
N PHE A 362 4.01 -21.32 5.79
CA PHE A 362 3.86 -20.89 4.40
C PHE A 362 4.47 -19.49 4.19
N PRO A 363 5.81 -19.38 4.01
CA PRO A 363 6.51 -18.09 3.93
C PRO A 363 6.39 -17.45 2.53
N ASP A 364 5.19 -17.07 2.11
CA ASP A 364 4.84 -16.52 0.80
C ASP A 364 5.20 -15.04 0.58
N CYS A 365 5.45 -14.30 1.67
CA CYS A 365 5.85 -12.89 1.66
C CYS A 365 7.15 -12.65 2.45
N ASN A 366 7.77 -11.49 2.25
CA ASN A 366 9.00 -11.10 2.96
C ASN A 366 8.87 -11.19 4.49
N HIS A 367 7.73 -10.79 5.06
CA HIS A 367 7.47 -10.90 6.50
C HIS A 367 7.42 -12.36 6.98
N GLY A 368 6.79 -13.25 6.20
CA GLY A 368 6.74 -14.68 6.52
C GLY A 368 8.11 -15.33 6.44
N MET A 369 8.88 -15.01 5.41
CA MET A 369 10.24 -15.52 5.23
C MET A 369 11.20 -15.00 6.30
N ALA A 370 11.12 -13.72 6.64
CA ALA A 370 11.90 -13.12 7.71
C ALA A 370 11.54 -13.71 9.08
N LEU A 371 10.25 -13.86 9.38
CA LEU A 371 9.82 -14.48 10.63
C LEU A 371 10.25 -15.94 10.72
N LEU A 372 10.19 -16.70 9.62
CA LEU A 372 10.72 -18.06 9.55
C LEU A 372 12.22 -18.10 9.88
N ALA A 373 13.00 -17.13 9.41
CA ALA A 373 14.42 -17.01 9.76
C ALA A 373 14.64 -16.76 11.25
N VAL A 374 13.87 -15.84 11.84
CA VAL A 374 13.90 -15.57 13.29
C VAL A 374 13.55 -16.82 14.09
N LEU A 375 12.48 -17.54 13.70
CA LEU A 375 12.09 -18.78 14.38
C LEU A 375 13.16 -19.87 14.24
N GLN A 376 13.84 -19.98 13.09
CA GLN A 376 14.99 -20.88 12.92
C GLN A 376 16.13 -20.51 13.86
N MET A 377 16.46 -19.22 13.98
CA MET A 377 17.51 -18.76 14.91
C MET A 377 17.14 -19.09 16.36
N LEU A 378 15.90 -18.80 16.77
CA LEU A 378 15.41 -19.07 18.12
C LEU A 378 15.33 -20.57 18.43
N ALA A 379 14.99 -21.41 17.46
CA ALA A 379 14.97 -22.86 17.63
C ALA A 379 16.38 -23.45 17.75
N GLY A 380 17.37 -22.85 17.08
CA GLY A 380 18.78 -23.25 17.14
C GLY A 380 19.56 -22.64 18.31
N ALA A 381 18.98 -21.64 18.98
CA ALA A 381 19.53 -21.07 20.20
C ALA A 381 19.40 -22.07 21.36
N ASN A 382 20.50 -22.33 22.05
CA ASN A 382 20.51 -23.14 23.28
C ASN A 382 20.34 -22.24 24.51
#